data_AF-A0A9D6Y459-F1
#
_entry.id   AF-A0A9D6Y459-F1
#
_cell.length_a   1.000
_cell.length_b   1.000
_cell.length_c   1.000
_cell.angle_alpha   90.00
_cell.angle_beta   90.00
_cell.angle_gamma   90.00
#
_symmetry.space_group_name_H-M   'P 1'
#
loop_
_entity.id
_entity.type
_entity.pdbx_description
1 polymer ?
#
loop_
_entity_poly.entity_id
_entity_poly.type
_entity_poly.pdbx_seq_one_letter_code
_entity_poly.pdbx_strand_id
1 'polypeptide(L)'
;MTRSSNLRRRLLFLAALALAVFSVAGCGNGMPQDLLTAPFGATGGHGSQPESTPSPGDRLASARATLGKARTDVYDGNYAMAIGELQSVMELVAGAPEEEEAQFLLGVSYLGRKNYYEAARRLEGFVQRYTNGKWTAKGRFYLAAADLGIGAPDAAIANYELFGKLEPSMRPYMDFVIADLLKGRAN
;
A
#
# COMPACT_ATOMS: atom_id res chain seq x y z
N MET A 1 -19.61 10.50 35.91
CA MET A 1 -19.45 11.47 34.80
C MET A 1 -18.20 12.32 35.05
N THR A 2 -17.07 12.05 34.38
CA THR A 2 -15.93 12.99 34.28
C THR A 2 -15.02 12.56 33.12
N ARG A 3 -15.54 12.62 31.89
CA ARG A 3 -14.83 12.36 30.63
C ARG A 3 -14.66 13.68 29.88
N SER A 4 -13.81 14.60 30.35
CA SER A 4 -13.55 15.87 29.63
C SER A 4 -12.36 16.68 30.14
N SER A 5 -11.18 16.10 30.36
CA SER A 5 -9.98 16.90 30.73
C SER A 5 -8.77 16.74 29.83
N ASN A 6 -8.73 15.73 28.95
CA ASN A 6 -7.57 15.48 28.09
C ASN A 6 -7.67 16.08 26.68
N LEU A 7 -8.81 16.69 26.32
CA LEU A 7 -9.02 17.28 24.98
C LEU A 7 -8.50 18.72 24.86
N ARG A 8 -8.31 19.44 25.98
CA ARG A 8 -7.82 20.82 25.99
C ARG A 8 -6.30 20.96 25.95
N ARG A 9 -5.54 19.91 26.31
CA ARG A 9 -4.06 19.93 26.29
C ARG A 9 -3.44 19.60 24.94
N ARG A 10 -4.20 18.99 24.01
CA ARG A 10 -3.71 18.67 22.65
C ARG A 10 -4.02 19.74 21.61
N LEU A 11 -4.88 20.71 21.92
CA LEU A 11 -5.24 21.82 21.02
C LEU A 11 -4.38 23.10 21.22
N LEU A 12 -3.40 23.10 22.13
CA LEU A 12 -2.53 24.25 22.40
C LEU A 12 -1.11 24.13 21.81
N PHE A 13 -0.88 23.16 20.91
CA PHE A 13 0.39 23.02 20.18
C PHE A 13 0.30 23.45 18.69
N LEU A 14 -0.72 24.23 18.33
CA LEU A 14 -0.97 24.69 16.95
C LEU A 14 -0.81 26.21 16.74
N ALA A 15 0.03 26.89 17.52
CA ALA A 15 0.30 28.30 17.27
C ALA A 15 1.68 28.71 17.80
N ALA A 16 2.68 28.72 16.92
CA ALA A 16 3.76 29.71 16.82
C ALA A 16 5.00 29.13 16.12
N LEU A 17 5.14 29.37 14.81
CA LEU A 17 6.42 29.89 14.33
C LEU A 17 6.17 30.73 13.09
N ALA A 18 6.24 32.04 13.31
CA ALA A 18 6.01 33.09 12.35
C ALA A 18 7.28 33.35 11.50
N LEU A 19 7.00 33.72 10.25
CA LEU A 19 7.72 34.65 9.37
C LEU A 19 9.26 34.68 9.39
N ALA A 20 9.84 34.31 8.25
CA ALA A 20 11.02 34.99 7.71
C ALA A 20 10.71 35.49 6.29
N VAL A 21 10.49 36.80 6.20
CA VAL A 21 10.44 37.60 4.98
C VAL A 21 11.87 37.89 4.56
N PHE A 22 12.25 37.57 3.33
CA PHE A 22 13.35 38.26 2.67
C PHE A 22 13.03 38.44 1.19
N SER A 23 12.54 39.64 0.87
CA SER A 23 12.49 40.16 -0.48
C SER A 23 13.89 40.61 -0.89
N VAL A 24 14.38 40.15 -2.04
CA VAL A 24 15.37 40.89 -2.83
C VAL A 24 14.80 41.06 -4.22
N ALA A 25 14.51 42.31 -4.55
CA ALA A 25 14.20 42.78 -5.88
C ALA A 25 15.49 42.78 -6.72
N GLY A 26 15.41 42.25 -7.94
CA GLY A 26 16.44 42.38 -8.96
C GLY A 26 15.80 42.67 -10.31
N CYS A 27 15.56 43.94 -10.60
CA CYS A 27 15.29 44.40 -11.96
C CYS A 27 16.63 44.56 -12.69
N GLY A 28 16.76 43.92 -13.86
CA GLY A 28 17.92 44.07 -14.74
C GLY A 28 17.53 43.77 -16.19
N ASN A 29 17.09 44.82 -16.89
CA ASN A 29 16.95 44.85 -18.35
C ASN A 29 18.33 44.75 -19.01
N GLY A 30 18.43 44.02 -20.12
CA GLY A 30 19.58 44.08 -21.02
C GLY A 30 19.59 43.00 -22.08
N MET A 31 18.84 43.20 -23.17
CA MET A 31 19.16 42.56 -24.46
C MET A 31 20.39 43.25 -25.07
N PRO A 32 21.22 42.51 -25.81
CA PRO A 32 21.40 42.86 -27.21
C PRO A 32 21.13 41.68 -28.14
N GLN A 33 20.52 42.00 -29.28
CA GLN A 33 20.48 41.15 -30.45
C GLN A 33 21.82 41.26 -31.17
N ASP A 34 22.55 40.15 -31.28
CA ASP A 34 23.55 39.98 -32.32
C ASP A 34 23.24 38.71 -33.12
N LEU A 35 22.71 38.97 -34.31
CA LEU A 35 22.70 38.12 -35.48
C LEU A 35 24.14 37.98 -35.99
N LEU A 36 24.69 36.76 -36.06
CA LEU A 36 25.69 36.39 -37.07
C LEU A 36 25.79 34.85 -37.18
N THR A 37 25.07 34.33 -38.18
CA THR A 37 25.48 33.28 -39.12
C THR A 37 26.43 32.18 -38.63
N ALA A 38 25.88 30.97 -38.43
CA ALA A 38 26.61 29.72 -38.61
C ALA A 38 25.86 28.84 -39.63
N PRO A 39 26.57 28.18 -40.57
CA PRO A 39 25.96 27.45 -41.67
C PRO A 39 25.37 26.11 -41.22
N PHE A 40 24.27 25.76 -41.86
CA PHE A 40 23.55 24.48 -41.77
C PHE A 40 24.49 23.27 -41.71
N GLY A 41 24.47 22.56 -40.58
CA GLY A 41 25.14 21.28 -40.41
C GLY A 41 24.24 20.30 -39.64
N ALA A 42 23.85 19.23 -40.34
CA ALA A 42 23.29 17.99 -39.81
C ALA A 42 21.95 18.05 -39.05
N THR A 43 20.85 17.98 -39.82
CA THR A 43 19.57 17.47 -39.33
C THR A 43 19.69 15.96 -39.05
N GLY A 44 20.27 15.60 -37.92
CA GLY A 44 20.11 14.29 -37.30
C GLY A 44 18.76 14.25 -36.61
N GLY A 45 17.72 13.86 -37.34
CA GLY A 45 16.36 13.67 -36.81
C GLY A 45 16.36 12.63 -35.69
N HIS A 46 16.43 13.10 -34.45
CA HIS A 46 15.95 12.33 -33.32
C HIS A 46 14.43 12.36 -33.42
N GLY A 47 13.88 11.35 -34.10
CA GLY A 47 12.46 11.09 -34.10
C GLY A 47 12.03 10.88 -32.65
N SER A 48 11.48 11.93 -32.04
CA SER A 48 10.64 11.84 -30.87
C SER A 48 9.43 11.00 -31.26
N GLN A 49 9.59 9.68 -31.17
CA GLN A 49 8.47 8.75 -31.21
C GLN A 49 7.43 9.28 -30.23
N PRO A 50 6.19 9.55 -30.67
CA PRO A 50 5.13 9.85 -29.72
C PRO A 50 5.04 8.64 -28.79
N GLU A 51 5.26 8.88 -27.50
CA GLU A 51 5.16 7.88 -26.45
C GLU A 51 3.75 7.29 -26.53
N SER A 52 3.64 6.12 -27.16
CA SER A 52 2.37 5.43 -27.31
C SER A 52 1.98 4.97 -25.92
N THR A 53 1.08 5.73 -25.28
CA THR A 53 0.46 5.31 -24.02
C THR A 53 -0.08 3.89 -24.22
N PRO A 54 0.40 2.88 -23.46
CA PRO A 54 0.03 1.49 -23.70
C PRO A 54 -1.48 1.33 -23.63
N SER A 55 -2.03 0.53 -24.54
CA SER A 55 -3.47 0.30 -24.57
C SER A 55 -3.93 -0.32 -23.25
N PRO A 56 -5.22 -0.19 -22.86
CA PRO A 56 -5.74 -0.88 -21.68
C PRO A 56 -5.48 -2.40 -21.69
N GLY A 57 -5.48 -3.03 -22.87
CA GLY A 57 -5.16 -4.45 -23.02
C GLY A 57 -3.68 -4.76 -22.72
N ASP A 58 -2.77 -3.92 -23.21
CA ASP A 58 -1.33 -4.07 -22.95
C ASP A 58 -1.02 -3.87 -21.46
N ARG A 59 -1.63 -2.87 -20.83
CA ARG A 59 -1.50 -2.63 -19.38
C ARG A 59 -1.96 -3.83 -18.56
N LEU A 60 -3.09 -4.45 -18.93
CA LEU A 60 -3.59 -5.66 -18.26
C LEU A 60 -2.66 -6.86 -18.47
N ALA A 61 -2.14 -7.06 -19.67
CA ALA A 61 -1.18 -8.13 -19.94
C ALA A 61 0.11 -7.95 -19.12
N SER A 62 0.66 -6.74 -19.08
CA SER A 62 1.81 -6.40 -18.24
C SER A 62 1.51 -6.60 -16.76
N ALA A 63 0.35 -6.14 -16.27
CA ALA A 63 -0.05 -6.34 -14.88
C ALA A 63 -0.15 -7.82 -14.49
N ARG A 64 -0.70 -8.66 -15.37
CA ARG A 64 -0.77 -10.11 -15.13
C ARG A 64 0.59 -10.77 -15.06
N ALA A 65 1.50 -10.40 -15.96
CA ALA A 65 2.87 -10.90 -15.95
C ALA A 65 3.59 -10.49 -14.65
N THR A 66 3.51 -9.21 -14.28
CA THR A 66 4.11 -8.68 -13.04
C THR A 66 3.49 -9.31 -11.79
N LEU A 67 2.16 -9.49 -11.75
CA LEU A 67 1.49 -10.18 -10.64
C LEU A 67 1.93 -11.65 -10.53
N GLY A 68 2.16 -12.32 -11.67
CA GLY A 68 2.73 -13.66 -11.71
C GLY A 68 4.11 -13.72 -11.05
N LYS A 69 5.00 -12.77 -11.38
CA LYS A 69 6.32 -12.64 -10.76
C LYS A 69 6.22 -12.36 -9.26
N ALA A 70 5.36 -11.41 -8.88
CA ALA A 70 5.16 -11.04 -7.48
C ALA A 70 4.70 -12.21 -6.62
N ARG A 71 3.83 -13.09 -7.14
CA ARG A 71 3.43 -14.31 -6.42
C ARG A 71 4.61 -15.22 -6.13
N THR A 72 5.47 -15.43 -7.12
CA THR A 72 6.69 -16.23 -6.96
C THR A 72 7.60 -15.58 -5.93
N ASP A 73 7.81 -14.27 -6.01
CA ASP A 73 8.64 -13.55 -5.04
C ASP A 73 8.04 -13.58 -3.62
N VAL A 74 6.71 -13.58 -3.45
CA VAL A 74 6.08 -13.82 -2.13
C VAL A 74 6.35 -15.24 -1.64
N TYR A 75 6.21 -16.24 -2.50
CA TYR A 75 6.41 -17.64 -2.16
C TYR A 75 7.87 -17.94 -1.77
N ASP A 76 8.82 -17.36 -2.51
CA ASP A 76 10.26 -17.50 -2.27
C ASP A 76 10.75 -16.68 -1.06
N GLY A 77 9.89 -15.83 -0.49
CA GLY A 77 10.23 -14.95 0.62
C GLY A 77 10.98 -13.68 0.22
N ASN A 78 11.06 -13.39 -1.08
CA ASN A 78 11.62 -12.17 -1.66
C ASN A 78 10.66 -10.96 -1.50
N TYR A 79 10.15 -10.75 -0.28
CA TYR A 79 9.06 -9.82 -0.01
C TYR A 79 9.36 -8.36 -0.41
N ALA A 80 10.63 -7.94 -0.38
CA ALA A 80 11.02 -6.59 -0.80
C ALA A 80 10.81 -6.38 -2.31
N MET A 81 11.12 -7.39 -3.13
CA MET A 81 10.87 -7.38 -4.57
C MET A 81 9.37 -7.43 -4.85
N ALA A 82 8.68 -8.36 -4.20
CA ALA A 82 7.23 -8.51 -4.32
C ALA A 82 6.48 -7.20 -4.04
N ILE A 83 6.85 -6.46 -2.98
CA ILE A 83 6.21 -5.18 -2.65
C ILE A 83 6.27 -4.19 -3.82
N GLY A 84 7.44 -4.02 -4.44
CA GLY A 84 7.60 -3.09 -5.57
C GLY A 84 6.78 -3.51 -6.79
N GLU A 85 6.74 -4.82 -7.06
CA GLU A 85 5.98 -5.37 -8.19
C GLU A 85 4.48 -5.25 -7.99
N LEU A 86 3.99 -5.50 -6.78
CA LEU A 86 2.57 -5.39 -6.44
C LEU A 86 2.10 -3.94 -6.51
N GLN A 87 2.94 -2.98 -6.11
CA GLN A 87 2.66 -1.56 -6.28
C GLN A 87 2.53 -1.19 -7.76
N SER A 88 3.44 -1.69 -8.61
CA SER A 88 3.36 -1.50 -10.06
C SER A 88 2.09 -2.10 -10.67
N VAL A 89 1.66 -3.29 -10.22
CA VAL A 89 0.39 -3.89 -10.67
C VAL A 89 -0.79 -2.98 -10.35
N MET A 90 -0.85 -2.43 -9.14
CA MET A 90 -1.95 -1.55 -8.73
C MET A 90 -2.00 -0.23 -9.52
N GLU A 91 -0.86 0.27 -10.00
CA GLU A 91 -0.78 1.43 -10.89
C GLU A 91 -1.27 1.11 -12.32
N LEU A 92 -1.00 -0.11 -12.80
CA LEU A 92 -1.38 -0.55 -14.15
C LEU A 92 -2.87 -0.85 -14.27
N VAL A 93 -3.48 -1.43 -13.24
CA VAL A 93 -4.84 -1.98 -13.30
C VAL A 93 -5.68 -1.65 -12.06
N ALA A 94 -6.18 -0.41 -11.97
CA ALA A 94 -7.18 -0.04 -10.96
C ALA A 94 -8.56 -0.64 -11.30
N GLY A 95 -9.20 -1.29 -10.32
CA GLY A 95 -10.55 -1.87 -10.44
C GLY A 95 -10.63 -3.23 -11.10
N ALA A 96 -9.50 -3.79 -11.57
CA ALA A 96 -9.46 -5.13 -12.16
C ALA A 96 -9.36 -6.22 -11.06
N PRO A 97 -9.75 -7.48 -11.35
CA PRO A 97 -9.57 -8.59 -10.41
C PRO A 97 -8.12 -8.78 -9.94
N GLU A 98 -7.14 -8.43 -10.79
CA GLU A 98 -5.72 -8.44 -10.48
C GLU A 98 -5.35 -7.45 -9.36
N GLU A 99 -6.09 -6.33 -9.23
CA GLU A 99 -5.89 -5.37 -8.14
C GLU A 99 -6.20 -5.99 -6.77
N GLU A 100 -7.30 -6.76 -6.68
CA GLU A 100 -7.70 -7.41 -5.43
C GLU A 100 -6.58 -8.31 -4.91
N GLU A 101 -6.06 -9.17 -5.79
CA GLU A 101 -4.99 -10.08 -5.44
C GLU A 101 -3.69 -9.34 -5.12
N ALA A 102 -3.38 -8.29 -5.89
CA ALA A 102 -2.19 -7.47 -5.64
C ALA A 102 -2.24 -6.81 -4.26
N GLN A 103 -3.39 -6.24 -3.88
CA GLN A 103 -3.59 -5.64 -2.56
C GLN A 103 -3.47 -6.67 -1.43
N PHE A 104 -4.04 -7.87 -1.61
CA PHE A 104 -3.91 -8.96 -0.64
C PHE A 104 -2.44 -9.37 -0.46
N LEU A 105 -1.74 -9.67 -1.56
CA LEU A 105 -0.34 -10.10 -1.53
C LEU A 105 0.59 -9.00 -1.00
N LEU A 106 0.23 -7.72 -1.17
CA LEU A 106 1.01 -6.61 -0.64
C LEU A 106 0.99 -6.65 0.89
N GLY A 107 -0.19 -6.84 1.48
CA GLY A 107 -0.34 -7.02 2.92
C GLY A 107 0.44 -8.23 3.45
N VAL A 108 0.34 -9.38 2.76
CA VAL A 108 1.10 -10.59 3.11
C VAL A 108 2.60 -10.37 3.02
N SER A 109 3.07 -9.62 2.02
CA SER A 109 4.50 -9.32 1.86
C SER A 109 5.05 -8.49 3.03
N TYR A 110 4.30 -7.49 3.51
CA TYR A 110 4.67 -6.75 4.71
C TYR A 110 4.68 -7.63 5.95
N LEU A 111 3.74 -8.57 6.06
CA LEU A 111 3.73 -9.55 7.15
C LEU A 111 4.96 -10.46 7.11
N GLY A 112 5.34 -10.95 5.92
CA GLY A 112 6.54 -11.76 5.72
C GLY A 112 7.84 -11.04 6.10
N ARG A 113 7.86 -9.70 5.96
CA ARG A 113 8.96 -8.84 6.46
C ARG A 113 8.88 -8.53 7.96
N LYS A 114 7.91 -9.09 8.68
CA LYS A 114 7.61 -8.80 10.08
C LYS A 114 7.27 -7.33 10.34
N ASN A 115 6.88 -6.59 9.31
CA ASN A 115 6.38 -5.23 9.46
C ASN A 115 4.89 -5.28 9.79
N TYR A 116 4.58 -5.71 11.02
CA TYR A 116 3.23 -6.04 11.44
C TYR A 116 2.27 -4.84 11.39
N TYR A 117 2.75 -3.64 11.71
CA TYR A 117 1.93 -2.41 11.63
C TYR A 117 1.51 -2.10 10.19
N GLU A 118 2.44 -2.16 9.24
CA GLU A 118 2.11 -1.89 7.84
C GLU A 118 1.26 -3.01 7.25
N ALA A 119 1.54 -4.26 7.61
CA ALA A 119 0.73 -5.42 7.22
C ALA A 119 -0.72 -5.27 7.69
N ALA A 120 -0.94 -4.95 8.96
CA ALA A 120 -2.27 -4.73 9.53
C ALA A 120 -3.00 -3.61 8.80
N ARG A 121 -2.35 -2.45 8.60
CA ARG A 121 -2.94 -1.32 7.87
C ARG A 121 -3.38 -1.70 6.44
N ARG A 122 -2.54 -2.42 5.71
CA ARG A 122 -2.83 -2.82 4.32
C ARG A 122 -3.94 -3.87 4.27
N LEU A 123 -3.89 -4.86 5.15
CA LEU A 123 -4.88 -5.94 5.19
C LEU A 123 -6.24 -5.46 5.71
N GLU A 124 -6.26 -4.52 6.66
CA GLU A 124 -7.47 -3.86 7.13
C GLU A 124 -8.16 -3.10 6.00
N GLY A 125 -7.41 -2.26 5.26
CA GLY A 125 -7.94 -1.58 4.08
C GLY A 125 -8.44 -2.57 3.02
N PHE A 126 -7.72 -3.66 2.80
CA PHE A 126 -8.10 -4.73 1.88
C PHE A 126 -9.44 -5.37 2.26
N VAL A 127 -9.62 -5.84 3.51
CA VAL A 127 -10.86 -6.53 3.92
C VAL A 127 -12.06 -5.58 4.05
N GLN A 128 -11.83 -4.28 4.19
CA GLN A 128 -12.87 -3.25 4.13
C GLN A 128 -13.31 -2.98 2.69
N ARG A 129 -12.36 -2.97 1.73
CA ARG A 129 -12.64 -2.73 0.31
C ARG A 129 -13.26 -3.94 -0.37
N TYR A 130 -12.75 -5.14 -0.08
CA TYR A 130 -13.19 -6.39 -0.67
C TYR A 130 -13.89 -7.23 0.40
N THR A 131 -15.19 -7.02 0.61
CA THR A 131 -15.94 -7.71 1.66
C THR A 131 -16.34 -9.14 1.29
N ASN A 132 -16.46 -9.45 -0.01
CA ASN A 132 -16.84 -10.76 -0.56
C ASN A 132 -15.89 -11.18 -1.71
N GLY A 133 -14.66 -10.69 -1.68
CA GLY A 133 -13.63 -11.00 -2.67
C GLY A 133 -13.10 -12.42 -2.54
N LYS A 134 -12.49 -12.91 -3.61
CA LYS A 134 -11.82 -14.23 -3.65
C LYS A 134 -10.77 -14.36 -2.53
N TRP A 135 -10.13 -13.27 -2.15
CA TRP A 135 -9.04 -13.26 -1.18
C TRP A 135 -9.45 -12.78 0.21
N THR A 136 -10.72 -12.40 0.42
CA THR A 136 -11.18 -11.78 1.67
C THR A 136 -11.00 -12.66 2.89
N ALA A 137 -11.38 -13.94 2.82
CA ALA A 137 -11.23 -14.87 3.94
C ALA A 137 -9.76 -14.97 4.36
N LYS A 138 -8.86 -15.20 3.39
CA LYS A 138 -7.41 -15.22 3.64
C LYS A 138 -6.92 -13.88 4.18
N GLY A 139 -7.38 -12.76 3.62
CA GLY A 139 -7.07 -11.42 4.12
C GLY A 139 -7.38 -11.26 5.61
N ARG A 140 -8.53 -11.76 6.08
CA ARG A 140 -8.88 -11.75 7.51
C ARG A 140 -7.95 -12.62 8.35
N PHE A 141 -7.61 -13.81 7.87
CA PHE A 141 -6.65 -14.69 8.55
C PHE A 141 -5.28 -14.03 8.71
N TYR A 142 -4.76 -13.42 7.64
CA TYR A 142 -3.47 -12.74 7.69
C TYR A 142 -3.51 -11.43 8.48
N LEU A 143 -4.66 -10.73 8.49
CA LEU A 143 -4.86 -9.56 9.34
C LEU A 143 -4.79 -9.95 10.82
N ALA A 144 -5.44 -11.05 11.20
CA ALA A 144 -5.35 -11.57 12.56
C ALA A 144 -3.89 -11.92 12.95
N ALA A 145 -3.12 -12.49 12.04
CA ALA A 145 -1.69 -12.74 12.27
C ALA A 145 -0.88 -11.43 12.44
N ALA A 146 -1.20 -10.39 11.67
CA ALA A 146 -0.61 -9.06 11.83
C ALA A 146 -0.98 -8.44 13.19
N ASP A 147 -2.25 -8.56 13.59
CA ASP A 147 -2.77 -8.08 14.87
C ASP A 147 -2.06 -8.76 16.05
N LEU A 148 -1.80 -10.06 15.98
CA LEU A 148 -0.96 -10.75 16.98
C LEU A 148 0.47 -10.21 17.00
N GLY A 149 1.06 -9.95 15.83
CA GLY A 149 2.41 -9.40 15.71
C GLY A 149 2.58 -8.01 16.32
N ILE A 150 1.53 -7.18 16.35
CA ILE A 150 1.51 -5.88 17.03
C ILE A 150 1.06 -5.96 18.49
N GLY A 151 0.71 -7.15 19.01
CA GLY A 151 0.24 -7.33 20.38
C GLY A 151 -1.22 -6.93 20.61
N ALA A 152 -2.06 -7.04 19.58
CA ALA A 152 -3.50 -6.76 19.62
C ALA A 152 -4.35 -8.06 19.54
N PRO A 153 -4.34 -8.91 20.58
CA PRO A 153 -5.02 -10.22 20.53
C PRO A 153 -6.54 -10.12 20.41
N ASP A 154 -7.17 -9.05 20.90
CA ASP A 154 -8.62 -8.82 20.72
C ASP A 154 -8.99 -8.66 19.24
N ALA A 155 -8.20 -7.87 18.51
CA ALA A 155 -8.39 -7.67 17.07
C ALA A 155 -8.14 -8.98 16.31
N ALA A 156 -7.10 -9.72 16.70
CA ALA A 156 -6.81 -11.02 16.12
C ALA A 156 -7.95 -12.02 16.29
N ILE A 157 -8.50 -12.15 17.51
CA ILE A 157 -9.64 -13.04 17.80
C ILE A 157 -10.83 -12.66 16.92
N ALA A 158 -11.20 -11.37 16.86
CA ALA A 158 -12.30 -10.91 16.04
C ALA A 158 -12.11 -11.25 14.55
N ASN A 159 -10.89 -11.11 14.03
CA ASN A 159 -10.58 -11.45 12.64
C ASN A 159 -10.57 -12.97 12.39
N TYR A 160 -10.11 -13.79 13.33
CA TYR A 160 -10.20 -15.26 13.24
C TYR A 160 -11.64 -15.76 13.31
N GLU A 161 -12.50 -15.17 14.16
CA GLU A 161 -13.93 -15.50 14.20
C GLU A 161 -14.60 -15.23 12.85
N LEU A 162 -14.28 -14.07 12.24
CA LEU A 162 -14.80 -13.72 10.93
C LEU A 162 -14.26 -14.63 9.83
N PHE A 163 -13.00 -15.04 9.90
CA PHE A 163 -12.45 -16.05 9.00
C PHE A 163 -13.17 -17.41 9.15
N GLY A 164 -13.38 -17.90 10.37
CA GLY A 164 -14.10 -19.16 10.62
C GLY A 164 -15.56 -19.14 10.16
N LYS A 165 -16.19 -17.96 10.09
CA LYS A 165 -17.51 -17.79 9.48
C LYS A 165 -17.48 -17.88 7.95
N LEU A 166 -16.43 -17.35 7.32
CA LEU A 166 -16.26 -17.38 5.86
C LEU A 166 -15.77 -18.74 5.36
N GLU A 167 -15.02 -19.48 6.18
CA GLU A 167 -14.48 -20.81 5.88
C GLU A 167 -14.96 -21.83 6.93
N PRO A 168 -16.22 -22.30 6.86
CA PRO A 168 -16.78 -23.20 7.88
C PRO A 168 -16.00 -24.49 8.10
N SER A 169 -15.29 -24.98 7.08
CA SER A 169 -14.41 -26.16 7.18
C SER A 169 -13.21 -25.94 8.11
N MET A 170 -12.73 -24.70 8.21
CA MET A 170 -11.60 -24.31 9.07
C MET A 170 -12.06 -23.83 10.46
N ARG A 171 -13.37 -23.70 10.68
CA ARG A 171 -13.91 -23.18 11.93
C ARG A 171 -13.47 -23.96 13.18
N PRO A 172 -13.49 -25.30 13.22
CA PRO A 172 -13.04 -26.02 14.41
C PRO A 172 -11.58 -25.72 14.78
N TYR A 173 -10.72 -25.52 13.76
CA TYR A 173 -9.34 -25.12 13.97
C TYR A 173 -9.24 -23.68 14.51
N MET A 174 -10.04 -22.75 14.00
CA MET A 174 -10.08 -21.38 14.52
C MET A 174 -10.61 -21.30 15.94
N ASP A 175 -11.65 -22.06 16.28
CA ASP A 175 -12.19 -22.12 17.64
C ASP A 175 -11.11 -22.60 18.64
N PHE A 176 -10.29 -23.57 18.23
CA PHE A 176 -9.14 -24.02 19.01
C PHE A 176 -8.09 -22.91 19.21
N VAL A 177 -7.69 -22.21 18.15
CA VAL A 177 -6.71 -21.11 18.21
C VAL A 177 -7.21 -19.99 19.12
N ILE A 178 -8.48 -19.60 18.98
CA ILE A 178 -9.09 -18.55 19.81
C ILE A 178 -9.11 -18.96 21.28
N ALA A 179 -9.46 -20.22 21.57
CA ALA A 179 -9.47 -20.71 22.95
C ALA A 179 -8.07 -20.66 23.60
N ASP A 180 -7.01 -20.95 22.84
CA ASP A 180 -5.63 -20.82 23.32
C ASP A 180 -5.25 -19.36 23.62
N LEU A 181 -5.57 -18.45 22.68
CA LEU A 181 -5.36 -17.01 22.86
C LEU A 181 -6.09 -16.46 24.10
N LEU A 182 -7.29 -16.95 24.40
CA LEU A 182 -8.06 -16.53 25.58
C LEU A 182 -7.43 -17.05 26.88
N LYS A 183 -6.95 -18.29 26.91
CA LYS A 183 -6.28 -18.87 28.09
C LYS A 183 -4.98 -18.14 28.42
N GLY A 184 -4.19 -17.79 27.41
CA GLY A 184 -2.94 -17.05 27.60
C GLY A 184 -3.10 -15.69 28.28
N ARG A 185 -4.33 -15.14 28.32
CA ARG A 185 -4.66 -13.85 28.94
C ARG A 185 -5.17 -13.96 30.37
N ALA A 186 -5.49 -15.17 30.82
CA ALA A 186 -5.97 -15.42 32.18
C ALA A 186 -4.82 -15.61 33.20
N ASN A 187 -3.58 -15.66 32.71
CA ASN A 187 -2.35 -15.77 33.49
C ASN A 187 -1.65 -14.41 33.59
#